data_AF-C7DRG5-F1
#
_entry.id   AF-C7DRG5-F1
#
_cell.length_a   1.000
_cell.length_b   1.000
_cell.length_c   1.000
_cell.angle_alpha   90.00
_cell.angle_beta   90.00
_cell.angle_gamma   90.00
#
_symmetry.space_group_name_H-M   'P 1'
#
loop_
_entity.id
_entity.type
_entity.pdbx_description
1 polymer ?
#
loop_
_entity_poly.entity_id
_entity_poly.type
_entity_poly.pdbx_seq_one_letter_code
_entity_poly.pdbx_strand_id
1 'polypeptide(L)'
;RRTGQLSLQSWADVTNIHFVDAGQGDQGDLTFGNFSSSVGGAAFAFLPDVPDALKGQSWYLINSSYSANVNPANGNYGRQTLTHEIGHTLGLSHPGDYNAGEGDPTYADATYAEDTRAYSVMSY
;
A
#
# COMPACT_ATOMS: atom_id res chain seq x y z
N ARG A 1 -4.08 12.74 3.92
CA ARG A 1 -5.17 12.40 4.86
C ARG A 1 -6.51 12.07 4.17
N ARG A 2 -7.18 13.02 3.49
CA ARG A 2 -8.52 12.77 2.86
C ARG A 2 -8.53 11.57 1.91
N THR A 3 -7.56 11.47 1.01
CA THR A 3 -7.47 10.36 0.04
C THR A 3 -7.16 9.01 0.70
N GLY A 4 -6.35 9.01 1.76
CA GLY A 4 -6.13 7.81 2.59
C GLY A 4 -7.42 7.33 3.26
N GLN A 5 -8.23 8.25 3.82
CA GLN A 5 -9.55 7.91 4.38
C GLN A 5 -10.49 7.31 3.33
N LEU A 6 -10.46 7.81 2.09
CA LEU A 6 -11.26 7.23 1.00
C LEU A 6 -10.77 5.83 0.57
N SER A 7 -9.47 5.53 0.68
CA SER A 7 -8.94 4.17 0.43
C SER A 7 -9.28 3.20 1.56
N LEU A 8 -9.23 3.64 2.82
CA LEU A 8 -9.73 2.85 3.95
C LEU A 8 -11.22 2.54 3.79
N GLN A 9 -12.03 3.55 3.45
CA GLN A 9 -13.46 3.36 3.21
C GLN A 9 -13.74 2.32 2.12
N SER A 10 -13.03 2.36 0.98
CA SER A 10 -13.27 1.40 -0.10
C SER A 10 -12.97 -0.05 0.30
N TRP A 11 -12.05 -0.28 1.25
CA TRP A 11 -11.84 -1.61 1.83
C TRP A 11 -12.99 -1.98 2.78
N ALA A 12 -13.35 -1.08 3.70
CA ALA A 12 -14.45 -1.31 4.64
C ALA A 12 -15.82 -1.51 3.94
N ASP A 13 -16.02 -0.95 2.75
CA ASP A 13 -17.25 -1.13 1.97
C ASP A 13 -17.49 -2.59 1.53
N VAL A 14 -16.42 -3.38 1.39
CA VAL A 14 -16.48 -4.74 0.82
C VAL A 14 -16.19 -5.85 1.83
N THR A 15 -15.91 -5.51 3.08
CA THR A 15 -15.65 -6.50 4.15
C THR A 15 -16.10 -5.98 5.52
N ASN A 16 -16.13 -6.84 6.53
CA ASN A 16 -16.61 -6.52 7.88
C ASN A 16 -15.53 -5.86 8.76
N ILE A 17 -14.91 -4.78 8.27
CA ILE A 17 -13.92 -3.98 9.01
C ILE A 17 -14.50 -2.61 9.32
N HIS A 18 -14.32 -2.13 10.55
CA HIS A 18 -14.72 -0.79 10.98
C HIS A 18 -13.49 0.05 11.33
N PHE A 19 -13.10 0.94 10.43
CA PHE A 19 -12.00 1.87 10.68
C PHE A 19 -12.46 3.05 11.55
N VAL A 20 -11.67 3.37 12.57
CA VAL A 20 -11.91 4.50 13.48
C VAL A 20 -10.75 5.49 13.37
N ASP A 21 -11.06 6.78 13.19
CA ASP A 21 -10.03 7.82 13.13
C ASP A 21 -9.42 8.04 14.53
N ALA A 22 -8.20 7.54 14.73
CA ALA A 22 -7.45 7.73 15.96
C ALA A 22 -6.77 9.11 16.05
N GLY A 23 -6.88 9.96 15.03
CA GLY A 23 -6.35 11.32 15.01
C GLY A 23 -4.96 11.43 14.38
N GLN A 24 -4.09 12.24 14.97
CA GLN A 24 -2.69 12.37 14.57
C GLN A 24 -1.80 11.78 15.67
N GLY A 25 -0.72 11.12 15.27
CA GLY A 25 0.17 10.40 16.18
C GLY A 25 0.34 8.94 15.77
N ASP A 26 0.76 8.10 16.72
CA ASP A 26 1.14 6.70 16.56
C ASP A 26 0.20 5.71 17.28
N GLN A 27 -0.91 6.21 17.84
CA GLN A 27 -1.89 5.42 18.61
C GLN A 27 -2.81 4.52 17.77
N GLY A 28 -2.78 4.61 16.45
CA GLY A 28 -3.66 3.84 15.56
C GLY A 28 -3.08 2.48 15.22
N ASP A 29 -3.94 1.46 15.09
CA ASP A 29 -3.53 0.12 14.63
C ASP A 29 -2.90 0.16 13.23
N LEU A 30 -3.37 1.07 12.39
CA LEU A 30 -2.78 1.38 11.09
C LEU A 30 -2.17 2.78 11.13
N THR A 31 -0.90 2.90 10.73
CA THR A 31 -0.19 4.18 10.68
C THR A 31 0.33 4.47 9.27
N PHE A 32 0.43 5.76 8.95
CA PHE A 32 0.77 6.25 7.62
C PHE A 32 1.90 7.28 7.74
N GLY A 33 3.02 7.02 7.07
CA GLY A 33 4.20 7.88 7.11
C GLY A 33 4.77 8.18 5.73
N ASN A 34 5.53 9.27 5.60
CA ASN A 34 6.31 9.56 4.40
C ASN A 34 7.79 9.38 4.69
N PHE A 35 8.54 8.97 3.67
CA PHE A 35 10.00 8.86 3.71
C PHE A 35 10.60 9.40 2.41
N SER A 36 11.89 9.77 2.42
CA SER A 36 12.52 10.47 1.28
C SER A 36 13.66 9.70 0.61
N SER A 37 14.30 8.77 1.33
CA SER A 37 15.34 7.90 0.78
C SER A 37 14.71 6.63 0.21
N SER A 38 14.79 6.43 -1.11
CA SER A 38 14.21 5.25 -1.76
C SER A 38 14.83 3.96 -1.20
N VAL A 39 13.99 2.94 -1.05
CA VAL A 39 14.36 1.55 -0.69
C VAL A 39 14.14 0.59 -1.86
N GLY A 40 13.96 1.11 -3.08
CA GLY A 40 13.67 0.33 -4.29
C GLY A 40 12.22 0.41 -4.78
N GLY A 41 11.29 0.82 -3.92
CA GLY A 41 9.86 0.95 -4.23
C GLY A 41 9.28 2.37 -4.04
N ALA A 42 8.06 2.56 -4.54
CA ALA A 42 7.28 3.78 -4.38
C ALA A 42 6.67 3.93 -2.98
N ALA A 43 6.42 2.81 -2.31
CA ALA A 43 5.88 2.70 -0.97
C ALA A 43 6.18 1.28 -0.46
N PHE A 44 5.91 1.04 0.81
CA PHE A 44 5.90 -0.30 1.38
C PHE A 44 4.99 -0.34 2.62
N ALA A 45 4.55 -1.54 2.97
CA ALA A 45 3.77 -1.81 4.16
C ALA A 45 4.15 -3.18 4.73
N PHE A 46 3.73 -3.44 5.97
CA PHE A 46 3.94 -4.73 6.62
C PHE A 46 2.62 -5.49 6.76
N LEU A 47 2.66 -6.78 6.40
CA LEU A 47 1.59 -7.74 6.68
C LEU A 47 1.30 -7.84 8.19
N PRO A 48 0.11 -8.27 8.62
CA PRO A 48 -0.30 -8.26 10.02
C PRO A 48 0.35 -9.36 10.89
N ASP A 49 1.16 -10.24 10.31
CA ASP A 49 1.87 -11.36 10.95
C ASP A 49 3.31 -11.00 11.40
N VAL A 50 3.68 -9.73 11.33
CA VAL A 50 4.94 -9.19 11.85
C VAL A 50 4.84 -8.80 13.34
N PRO A 51 5.97 -8.56 14.04
CA PRO A 51 5.95 -8.03 15.41
C PRO A 51 5.23 -6.68 15.52
N ASP A 52 4.64 -6.40 16.69
CA ASP A 52 3.84 -5.18 16.95
C ASP A 52 4.59 -3.87 16.65
N ALA A 53 5.93 -3.88 16.74
CA ALA A 53 6.77 -2.73 16.40
C ALA A 53 6.71 -2.30 14.92
N LEU A 54 6.19 -3.15 14.03
CA LEU A 54 6.07 -2.91 12.57
C LEU A 54 4.63 -3.06 12.07
N LYS A 55 3.79 -3.78 12.81
CA LYS A 55 2.44 -4.16 12.40
C LYS A 55 1.60 -2.93 12.04
N GLY A 56 0.90 -3.03 10.90
CA GLY A 56 -0.03 -1.99 10.43
C GLY A 56 0.62 -0.71 9.89
N GLN A 57 1.95 -0.64 9.82
CA GLN A 57 2.62 0.52 9.25
C GLN A 57 2.62 0.48 7.72
N SER A 58 2.37 1.63 7.11
CA SER A 58 2.56 1.87 5.67
C SER A 58 3.32 3.18 5.43
N TRP A 59 4.27 3.14 4.51
CA TRP A 59 5.24 4.20 4.26
C TRP A 59 5.29 4.56 2.78
N TYR A 60 5.27 5.85 2.45
CA TYR A 60 5.13 6.34 1.07
C TYR A 60 6.27 7.28 0.68
N LEU A 61 6.98 6.96 -0.39
CA LEU A 61 8.15 7.71 -0.86
C LEU A 61 7.72 9.08 -1.39
N ILE A 62 8.37 10.14 -0.91
CA ILE A 62 8.26 11.50 -1.45
C ILE A 62 9.65 12.12 -1.47
N ASN A 63 10.15 12.45 -2.66
CA ASN A 63 11.37 13.23 -2.83
C ASN A 63 11.35 14.00 -4.17
N SER A 64 12.44 14.68 -4.50
CA SER A 64 12.55 15.48 -5.73
C SER A 64 12.42 14.65 -7.02
N SER A 65 12.73 13.36 -6.97
CA SER A 65 12.74 12.46 -8.12
C SER A 65 11.48 11.58 -8.20
N TYR A 66 10.64 11.58 -7.16
CA TYR A 66 9.41 10.80 -7.09
C TYR A 66 8.29 11.57 -6.39
N SER A 67 7.28 11.96 -7.16
CA SER A 67 6.20 12.85 -6.70
C SER A 67 4.79 12.26 -6.81
N ALA A 68 4.64 11.00 -7.27
CA ALA A 68 3.32 10.39 -7.46
C ALA A 68 2.49 10.31 -6.16
N ASN A 69 3.15 10.14 -5.02
CA ASN A 69 2.52 10.09 -3.70
C ASN A 69 2.18 11.47 -3.11
N VAL A 70 2.62 12.58 -3.73
CA VAL A 70 2.41 13.94 -3.21
C VAL A 70 0.94 14.36 -3.34
N ASN A 71 0.31 14.04 -4.47
CA ASN A 71 -1.08 14.41 -4.74
C ASN A 71 -1.93 13.20 -5.21
N PRO A 72 -2.25 12.25 -4.31
CA PRO A 72 -3.15 11.15 -4.62
C PRO A 72 -4.53 11.68 -4.97
N ALA A 73 -5.11 11.21 -6.07
CA ALA A 73 -6.42 11.63 -6.57
C ALA A 73 -7.14 10.47 -7.25
N ASN A 74 -8.44 10.60 -7.47
CA ASN A 74 -9.21 9.55 -8.14
C ASN A 74 -8.59 9.18 -9.50
N GLY A 75 -8.39 7.89 -9.74
CA GLY A 75 -7.84 7.35 -10.98
C GLY A 75 -6.32 7.47 -11.16
N ASN A 76 -5.58 8.12 -10.25
CA ASN A 76 -4.12 8.23 -10.37
C ASN A 76 -3.36 7.18 -9.54
N TYR A 77 -2.08 7.00 -9.87
CA TYR A 77 -1.23 5.98 -9.26
C TYR A 77 -1.08 6.17 -7.74
N GLY A 78 -0.87 7.39 -7.25
CA GLY A 78 -0.73 7.63 -5.80
C GLY A 78 -1.96 7.21 -4.99
N ARG A 79 -3.17 7.27 -5.57
CA ARG A 79 -4.39 6.74 -4.92
C ARG A 79 -4.46 5.21 -4.96
N GLN A 80 -4.00 4.59 -6.05
CA GLN A 80 -3.85 3.15 -6.13
C GLN A 80 -2.82 2.66 -5.11
N THR A 81 -1.66 3.32 -4.98
CA THR A 81 -0.62 3.01 -3.98
C THR A 81 -1.18 3.02 -2.56
N LEU A 82 -1.94 4.05 -2.16
CA LEU A 82 -2.63 4.05 -0.86
C LEU A 82 -3.51 2.80 -0.66
N THR A 83 -4.28 2.44 -1.68
CA THR A 83 -5.21 1.30 -1.61
C THR A 83 -4.46 -0.03 -1.55
N HIS A 84 -3.35 -0.14 -2.28
CA HIS A 84 -2.44 -1.28 -2.31
C HIS A 84 -1.76 -1.49 -0.95
N GLU A 85 -1.10 -0.47 -0.40
CA GLU A 85 -0.41 -0.59 0.89
C GLU A 85 -1.37 -0.88 2.05
N ILE A 86 -2.59 -0.34 2.03
CA ILE A 86 -3.63 -0.73 3.00
C ILE A 86 -4.01 -2.20 2.81
N GLY A 87 -4.05 -2.71 1.57
CA GLY A 87 -4.28 -4.14 1.31
C GLY A 87 -3.24 -5.02 2.00
N HIS A 88 -1.96 -4.64 1.94
CA HIS A 88 -0.88 -5.32 2.66
C HIS A 88 -1.10 -5.29 4.17
N THR A 89 -1.39 -4.13 4.77
CA THR A 89 -1.61 -4.07 6.23
C THR A 89 -2.82 -4.89 6.70
N LEU A 90 -3.76 -5.18 5.81
CA LEU A 90 -4.90 -6.06 6.04
C LEU A 90 -4.61 -7.55 5.74
N GLY A 91 -3.44 -7.89 5.22
CA GLY A 91 -2.99 -9.27 5.03
C GLY A 91 -3.00 -9.79 3.59
N LEU A 92 -3.12 -8.92 2.59
CA LEU A 92 -3.07 -9.32 1.18
C LEU A 92 -1.65 -9.20 0.63
N SER A 93 -1.07 -10.29 0.15
CA SER A 93 0.20 -10.26 -0.58
C SER A 93 0.01 -9.85 -2.04
N HIS A 94 1.13 -9.61 -2.74
CA HIS A 94 1.10 -9.64 -4.19
C HIS A 94 0.58 -11.00 -4.70
N PRO A 95 -0.08 -11.03 -5.87
CA PRO A 95 -0.50 -12.28 -6.50
C PRO A 95 0.61 -13.28 -6.84
N GLY A 96 1.84 -12.81 -7.01
CA GLY A 96 3.03 -13.63 -7.23
C GLY A 96 4.19 -13.24 -6.31
N ASP A 97 5.22 -14.09 -6.28
CA ASP A 97 6.39 -13.93 -5.42
C ASP A 97 7.41 -12.94 -6.02
N TYR A 98 7.04 -11.66 -6.06
CA TYR A 98 7.90 -10.56 -6.51
C TYR A 98 7.81 -9.35 -5.57
N ASN A 99 8.89 -8.56 -5.55
CA ASN A 99 8.97 -7.35 -4.73
C ASN A 99 9.85 -6.28 -5.39
N ALA A 100 9.49 -5.01 -5.21
CA ALA A 100 10.23 -3.88 -5.75
C ALA A 100 11.57 -3.74 -5.02
N GLY A 101 12.65 -3.62 -5.78
CA GLY A 101 14.02 -3.57 -5.23
C GLY A 101 14.66 -4.95 -5.00
N GLU A 102 13.93 -6.06 -5.23
CA GLU A 102 14.46 -7.42 -5.17
C GLU A 102 14.56 -8.01 -6.59
N GLY A 103 15.76 -7.91 -7.19
CA GLY A 103 15.96 -8.34 -8.58
C GLY A 103 15.33 -7.38 -9.60
N ASP A 104 14.86 -7.92 -10.71
CA ASP A 104 14.21 -7.17 -11.80
C ASP A 104 12.92 -7.91 -12.24
N PRO A 105 11.88 -7.93 -11.37
CA PRO A 105 10.68 -8.71 -11.62
C PRO A 105 9.90 -8.17 -12.82
N THR A 106 9.35 -9.10 -13.60
CA THR A 106 8.55 -8.84 -14.79
C THR A 106 7.23 -9.60 -14.71
N TYR A 107 6.30 -9.31 -15.63
CA TYR A 107 5.07 -10.11 -15.74
C TYR A 107 5.32 -11.60 -16.04
N ALA A 108 6.49 -11.97 -16.57
CA ALA A 108 6.84 -13.38 -16.77
C ALA A 108 7.04 -14.14 -15.44
N ASP A 109 7.24 -13.42 -14.33
CA ASP A 109 7.42 -13.96 -12.99
C ASP A 109 6.08 -14.13 -12.25
N ALA A 110 4.95 -13.74 -12.86
CA ALA A 110 3.62 -13.91 -12.29
C ALA A 110 3.26 -15.40 -12.16
N THR A 111 2.59 -15.77 -11.06
CA THR A 111 2.15 -17.15 -10.81
C THR A 111 0.98 -17.58 -11.71
N TYR A 112 0.14 -16.63 -12.14
CA TYR A 112 -1.03 -16.89 -12.98
C TYR A 112 -1.33 -15.70 -13.90
N ALA A 113 -2.06 -15.95 -14.99
CA ALA A 113 -2.25 -14.97 -16.08
C ALA A 113 -3.14 -13.77 -15.69
N GLU A 114 -4.02 -13.94 -14.71
CA GLU A 114 -4.89 -12.88 -14.22
C GLU A 114 -4.19 -11.95 -13.22
N ASP A 115 -2.91 -12.15 -12.93
CA ASP A 115 -2.09 -11.21 -12.16
C ASP A 115 -1.83 -9.92 -12.94
N THR A 116 -2.87 -9.10 -12.99
CA THR A 116 -2.82 -7.78 -13.60
C THR A 116 -3.64 -6.82 -12.77
N ARG A 117 -3.32 -5.53 -12.88
CA ARG A 117 -4.10 -4.44 -12.28
C ARG A 117 -5.53 -4.31 -12.82
N ALA A 118 -5.90 -5.07 -13.86
CA ALA A 118 -7.29 -5.19 -14.28
C ALA A 118 -8.13 -6.02 -13.30
N TYR A 119 -7.51 -6.94 -12.55
CA TYR A 119 -8.20 -7.83 -11.60
C TYR A 119 -7.83 -7.56 -10.15
N SER A 120 -6.58 -7.17 -9.86
CA SER A 120 -6.12 -6.92 -8.49
C SER A 120 -5.28 -5.67 -8.38
N VAL A 121 -5.63 -4.78 -7.44
CA VAL A 121 -4.77 -3.64 -7.09
C VAL A 121 -3.46 -4.07 -6.43
N MET A 122 -3.33 -5.34 -6.02
CA MET A 122 -2.11 -5.92 -5.46
C MET A 122 -1.09 -6.33 -6.54
N SER A 123 -1.47 -6.29 -7.81
CA SER A 123 -0.59 -6.60 -8.95
C SER A 123 0.37 -5.44 -9.28
N TYR A 124 1.55 -5.78 -9.83
CA TYR A 124 2.61 -4.83 -10.25
C TYR A 124 2.38 -4.11 -11.58
#